data_AF-A0A257VTA5-F1
#
_entry.id   AF-A0A257VTA5-F1
#
_cell.length_a   1.000
_cell.length_b   1.000
_cell.length_c   1.000
_cell.angle_alpha   90.00
_cell.angle_beta   90.00
_cell.angle_gamma   90.00
#
_symmetry.space_group_name_H-M   'P 1'
#
loop_
_entity.id
_entity.type
_entity.pdbx_description
1 polymer ?
#
loop_
_entity_poly.entity_id
_entity_poly.type
_entity_poly.pdbx_seq_one_letter_code
_entity_poly.pdbx_strand_id
1 'polypeptide(L)'
;MMMLFFHAARVALITFDPYLGSRALAEAYRAAPPGQLIVDNQYYTFSSVFFYGTNPKALLLNGRVNNLEYGSYAPGAPQVFLDNEQFAELWKSPARHYLVIEGPAIKNVQKWVGKPRMYLVKESGGKMLYSNQFVR
;
A
#
# COMPACT_ATOMS: atom_id res chain seq x y z
N MET A 1 22.45 15.59 30.24
CA MET A 1 22.81 14.78 29.04
C MET A 1 21.59 14.17 28.35
N MET A 2 20.61 13.60 29.07
CA MET A 2 19.46 12.90 28.48
C MET A 2 18.53 13.76 27.60
N MET A 3 18.32 15.03 27.94
CA MET A 3 17.47 15.95 27.17
C MET A 3 18.00 16.19 25.74
N LEU A 4 19.31 16.43 25.59
CA LEU A 4 19.95 16.60 24.28
C LEU A 4 19.82 15.34 23.43
N PHE A 5 19.99 14.17 24.04
CA PHE A 5 19.79 12.88 23.37
C PHE A 5 18.37 12.73 22.85
N PHE A 6 17.35 12.98 23.69
CA PHE A 6 15.95 12.87 23.25
C PHE A 6 15.59 13.89 22.16
N HIS A 7 16.13 15.10 22.21
CA HIS A 7 15.97 16.07 21.13
C HIS A 7 16.58 15.57 19.82
N ALA A 8 17.81 15.07 19.85
CA ALA A 8 18.47 14.51 18.68
C ALA A 8 17.70 13.30 18.12
N ALA A 9 17.25 12.39 18.99
CA ALA A 9 16.44 11.24 18.60
C ALA A 9 15.10 11.67 17.97
N ARG A 10 14.44 12.71 18.52
CA ARG A 10 13.19 13.24 17.97
C ARG A 10 13.38 13.86 16.59
N VAL A 11 14.49 14.58 16.37
CA VAL A 11 14.84 15.13 15.05
C VAL A 11 15.14 14.00 14.07
N ALA A 12 15.87 12.96 14.49
CA ALA A 12 16.14 11.80 13.64
C ALA A 12 14.84 11.10 13.19
N LEU A 13 13.84 10.98 14.07
CA LEU A 13 12.53 10.41 13.72
C LEU A 13 11.82 11.18 12.61
N ILE A 14 12.04 12.49 12.45
CA ILE A 14 11.48 13.26 11.33
C ILE A 14 12.07 12.76 10.01
N THR A 15 13.38 12.50 9.97
CA THR A 15 14.06 11.96 8.79
C THR A 15 13.59 10.53 8.48
N PHE A 16 13.31 9.72 9.50
CA PHE A 16 12.81 8.35 9.33
C PHE A 16 11.30 8.24 9.11
N ASP A 17 10.52 9.31 9.32
CA ASP A 17 9.05 9.28 9.20
C ASP A 17 8.56 8.70 7.87
N PRO A 18 9.12 9.03 6.69
CA PRO A 18 8.72 8.41 5.42
C PRO A 18 8.97 6.90 5.36
N TYR A 19 10.02 6.41 6.04
CA TYR A 19 10.37 4.99 6.09
C TYR A 19 9.51 4.23 7.10
N LEU A 20 9.22 4.83 8.26
CA LEU A 20 8.43 4.20 9.32
C LEU A 20 6.92 4.26 9.04
N GLY A 21 6.46 5.33 8.40
CA GLY A 21 5.06 5.57 8.06
C GLY A 21 4.77 5.50 6.57
N SER A 22 3.51 5.67 6.21
CA SER A 22 3.05 5.76 4.82
C SER A 22 2.07 6.92 4.58
N ARG A 23 2.09 7.95 5.44
CA ARG A 23 1.13 9.08 5.39
C ARG A 23 1.17 9.81 4.05
N ALA A 24 2.37 10.06 3.50
CA ALA A 24 2.52 10.71 2.20
C ALA A 24 1.87 9.92 1.06
N LEU A 25 1.87 8.58 1.13
CA LEU A 25 1.18 7.74 0.15
C LEU A 25 -0.34 7.80 0.33
N ALA A 26 -0.81 7.83 1.57
CA ALA A 26 -2.23 8.00 1.88
C ALA A 26 -2.77 9.35 1.36
N GLU A 27 -2.01 10.42 1.57
CA GLU A 27 -2.33 11.77 1.07
C GLU A 27 -2.37 11.81 -0.45
N ALA A 28 -1.36 11.21 -1.12
CA ALA A 28 -1.33 11.12 -2.57
C ALA A 28 -2.52 10.31 -3.13
N TYR A 29 -2.89 9.21 -2.47
CA TYR A 29 -4.06 8.42 -2.85
C TYR A 29 -5.36 9.22 -2.71
N ARG A 30 -5.56 9.95 -1.61
CA ARG A 30 -6.76 10.81 -1.42
C ARG A 30 -6.86 11.95 -2.42
N ALA A 31 -5.72 12.50 -2.85
CA ALA A 31 -5.68 13.59 -3.81
C ALA A 31 -5.88 13.11 -5.26
N ALA A 32 -5.70 11.82 -5.53
CA ALA A 32 -5.84 11.24 -6.86
C ALA A 32 -7.32 10.95 -7.20
N PRO A 33 -7.67 10.79 -8.49
CA PRO A 33 -9.01 10.39 -8.89
C PRO A 33 -9.50 9.11 -8.19
N PRO A 34 -10.80 8.97 -7.90
CA PRO A 34 -11.32 7.79 -7.21
C PRO A 34 -10.93 6.48 -7.89
N GLY A 35 -10.52 5.50 -7.10
CA GLY A 35 -10.18 4.16 -7.56
C GLY A 35 -10.06 3.16 -6.42
N GLN A 36 -10.04 1.87 -6.75
CA GLN A 36 -9.92 0.81 -5.76
C GLN A 36 -8.48 0.73 -5.24
N LEU A 37 -8.32 0.79 -3.92
CA LEU A 37 -7.02 0.62 -3.28
C LEU A 37 -6.71 -0.87 -3.11
N ILE A 38 -5.49 -1.25 -3.51
CA ILE A 38 -4.88 -2.55 -3.29
C ILE A 38 -3.57 -2.30 -2.54
N VAL A 39 -3.34 -3.05 -1.47
CA VAL A 39 -2.15 -2.95 -0.64
C VAL A 39 -1.43 -4.28 -0.68
N ASP A 40 -0.14 -4.25 -0.95
CA ASP A 40 0.71 -5.44 -0.90
C ASP A 40 0.82 -5.96 0.54
N ASN A 41 0.71 -7.27 0.71
CA ASN A 41 0.92 -7.99 1.96
C ASN A 41 -0.11 -7.66 3.08
N GLN A 42 0.24 -7.97 4.32
CA GLN A 42 -0.65 -8.12 5.48
C GLN A 42 -0.97 -6.84 6.28
N TYR A 43 -1.32 -5.74 5.62
CA TYR A 43 -1.75 -4.47 6.24
C TYR A 43 -0.66 -3.67 7.00
N TYR A 44 0.13 -4.27 7.90
CA TYR A 44 0.92 -3.53 8.91
C TYR A 44 1.92 -2.52 8.32
N THR A 45 2.68 -2.91 7.30
CA THR A 45 3.66 -2.05 6.62
C THR A 45 3.04 -0.75 6.08
N PHE A 46 1.75 -0.79 5.76
CA PHE A 46 1.01 0.30 5.14
C PHE A 46 -0.17 0.77 6.00
N SER A 47 -0.16 0.49 7.30
CA SER A 47 -1.25 0.83 8.22
C SER A 47 -1.62 2.32 8.18
N SER A 48 -0.67 3.23 7.94
CA SER A 48 -0.95 4.66 7.73
C SER A 48 -1.87 4.93 6.53
N VAL A 49 -1.82 4.10 5.48
CA VAL A 49 -2.69 4.24 4.30
C VAL A 49 -4.13 3.90 4.67
N PHE A 50 -4.35 2.88 5.49
CA PHE A 50 -5.70 2.58 6.00
C PHE A 50 -6.18 3.65 6.96
N PHE A 51 -5.30 4.10 7.86
CA PHE A 51 -5.63 5.09 8.89
C PHE A 51 -5.97 6.46 8.29
N TYR A 52 -5.18 6.94 7.32
CA TYR A 52 -5.38 8.26 6.71
C TYR A 52 -6.11 8.22 5.37
N GLY A 53 -6.05 7.14 4.59
CA GLY A 53 -6.49 7.11 3.19
C GLY A 53 -8.01 6.96 2.98
N THR A 54 -8.78 6.76 4.04
CA THR A 54 -10.26 6.73 4.02
C THR A 54 -10.85 5.74 3.00
N ASN A 55 -10.28 4.52 2.87
CA ASN A 55 -10.89 3.45 2.07
C ASN A 55 -11.16 2.19 2.93
N PRO A 56 -12.39 2.00 3.42
CA PRO A 56 -12.74 0.83 4.23
C PRO A 56 -12.79 -0.48 3.43
N LYS A 57 -12.65 -0.44 2.09
CA LYS A 57 -12.74 -1.58 1.19
C LYS A 57 -11.43 -1.89 0.48
N ALA A 58 -10.30 -1.45 1.03
CA ALA A 58 -9.00 -1.78 0.45
C ALA A 58 -8.78 -3.30 0.40
N LEU A 59 -8.20 -3.77 -0.70
CA LEU A 59 -7.88 -5.18 -0.91
C LEU A 59 -6.42 -5.44 -0.51
N LEU A 60 -6.13 -6.67 -0.09
CA LEU A 60 -4.82 -7.11 0.37
C LEU A 60 -4.25 -8.14 -0.60
N LEU A 61 -3.24 -7.75 -1.38
CA LEU A 61 -2.55 -8.64 -2.31
C LEU A 61 -1.61 -9.57 -1.55
N ASN A 62 -1.86 -10.89 -1.65
CA ASN A 62 -1.13 -11.93 -0.92
C ASN A 62 -1.06 -11.68 0.61
N GLY A 63 -2.06 -10.97 1.17
CA GLY A 63 -2.02 -10.50 2.55
C GLY A 63 -2.62 -11.44 3.59
N ARG A 64 -3.08 -12.64 3.19
CA ARG A 64 -3.64 -13.65 4.11
C ARG A 64 -2.51 -14.40 4.82
N VAL A 65 -1.80 -13.70 5.70
CA VAL A 65 -0.70 -14.24 6.50
C VAL A 65 -0.74 -13.71 7.93
N ASN A 66 0.02 -14.35 8.82
CA ASN A 66 0.09 -14.07 10.27
C ASN A 66 -1.31 -13.93 10.91
N ASN A 67 -1.56 -12.83 11.62
CA ASN A 67 -2.79 -12.64 12.40
C ASN A 67 -4.04 -12.57 11.51
N LEU A 68 -3.90 -12.09 10.27
CA LEU A 68 -5.02 -11.99 9.34
C LEU A 68 -5.42 -13.34 8.77
N GLU A 69 -4.47 -14.28 8.63
CA GLU A 69 -4.80 -15.65 8.20
C GLU A 69 -5.77 -16.30 9.18
N TYR A 70 -5.43 -16.32 10.47
CA TYR A 70 -6.32 -16.90 11.49
C TYR A 70 -7.68 -16.20 11.56
N GLY A 71 -7.68 -14.86 11.60
CA GLY A 71 -8.91 -14.07 11.68
C GLY A 71 -9.82 -14.18 10.44
N SER A 72 -9.24 -14.49 9.27
CA SER A 72 -9.97 -14.55 8.00
C SER A 72 -10.90 -15.74 7.82
N TYR A 73 -10.83 -16.74 8.70
CA TYR A 73 -11.68 -17.94 8.65
C TYR A 73 -12.96 -17.82 9.50
N ALA A 74 -13.13 -16.72 10.23
CA ALA A 74 -14.35 -16.50 11.01
C ALA A 74 -15.59 -16.41 10.10
N PRO A 75 -16.75 -16.96 10.51
CA PRO A 75 -17.99 -16.80 9.77
C PRO A 75 -18.31 -15.32 9.49
N GLY A 76 -18.58 -14.98 8.23
CA GLY A 76 -18.85 -13.60 7.81
C GLY A 76 -17.62 -12.71 7.65
N ALA A 77 -16.39 -13.27 7.74
CA ALA A 77 -15.18 -12.51 7.49
C ALA A 77 -15.17 -11.88 6.08
N PRO A 78 -14.74 -10.61 5.94
CA PRO A 78 -14.65 -9.94 4.65
C PRO A 78 -13.70 -10.66 3.67
N GLN A 79 -14.12 -10.77 2.41
CA GLN A 79 -13.30 -11.31 1.33
C GLN A 79 -12.42 -10.21 0.71
N VAL A 80 -11.34 -9.87 1.40
CA VAL A 80 -10.45 -8.75 1.02
C VAL A 80 -9.13 -9.19 0.41
N PHE A 81 -8.82 -10.48 0.42
CA PHE A 81 -7.54 -11.01 -0.06
C PHE A 81 -7.59 -11.27 -1.57
N LEU A 82 -6.54 -10.85 -2.25
CA LEU A 82 -6.28 -11.16 -3.65
C LEU A 82 -5.06 -12.08 -3.77
N ASP A 83 -5.15 -13.07 -4.63
CA ASP A 83 -3.96 -13.76 -5.16
C ASP A 83 -3.38 -13.01 -6.38
N ASN A 84 -2.33 -13.58 -6.97
CA ASN A 84 -1.61 -12.97 -8.10
C ASN A 84 -2.48 -12.89 -9.35
N GLU A 85 -3.26 -13.94 -9.61
CA GLU A 85 -4.13 -14.09 -10.76
C GLU A 85 -5.28 -13.08 -10.70
N GLN A 86 -6.00 -13.02 -9.57
CA GLN A 86 -7.07 -12.06 -9.30
C GLN A 86 -6.56 -10.61 -9.38
N PHE A 87 -5.38 -10.34 -8.83
CA PHE A 87 -4.75 -9.04 -8.96
C PHE A 87 -4.44 -8.69 -10.41
N ALA A 88 -3.89 -9.64 -11.18
CA ALA A 88 -3.57 -9.40 -12.59
C ALA A 88 -4.80 -9.12 -13.44
N GLU A 89 -5.93 -9.78 -13.17
CA GLU A 89 -7.21 -9.52 -13.82
C GLU A 89 -7.74 -8.12 -13.47
N LEU A 90 -7.80 -7.78 -12.17
CA LEU A 90 -8.25 -6.47 -11.70
C LEU A 90 -7.39 -5.34 -12.28
N TRP A 91 -6.07 -5.49 -12.27
CA TRP A 91 -5.14 -4.45 -12.72
C TRP A 91 -5.30 -4.14 -14.23
N LYS A 92 -5.59 -5.17 -15.03
CA LYS A 92 -5.80 -5.04 -16.49
C LYS A 92 -7.17 -4.46 -16.86
N SER A 93 -8.12 -4.47 -15.94
CA SER A 93 -9.48 -3.96 -16.15
C SER A 93 -9.48 -2.45 -16.48
N PRO A 94 -10.55 -1.93 -17.13
CA PRO A 94 -10.69 -0.50 -17.42
C PRO A 94 -11.04 0.34 -16.18
N ALA A 95 -11.30 -0.27 -15.02
CA ALA A 95 -11.52 0.45 -13.78
C ALA A 95 -10.18 0.92 -13.18
N ARG A 96 -10.21 2.03 -12.43
CA ARG A 96 -9.02 2.61 -11.82
C ARG A 96 -8.67 1.85 -10.53
N HIS A 97 -7.44 1.37 -10.49
CA HIS A 97 -6.86 0.64 -9.36
C HIS A 97 -5.55 1.29 -8.94
N TYR A 98 -5.31 1.27 -7.65
CA TYR A 98 -4.10 1.74 -7.01
C TYR A 98 -3.41 0.60 -6.30
N LEU A 99 -2.08 0.54 -6.39
CA LEU A 99 -1.26 -0.42 -5.66
C LEU A 99 -0.30 0.35 -4.75
N VAL A 100 -0.35 0.05 -3.45
CA VAL A 100 0.68 0.44 -2.50
C VAL A 100 1.60 -0.75 -2.24
N ILE A 101 2.91 -0.56 -2.42
CA ILE A 101 3.89 -1.66 -2.39
C ILE A 101 5.29 -1.16 -2.00
N GLU A 102 6.13 -2.05 -1.44
CA GLU A 102 7.54 -1.76 -1.18
C GLU A 102 8.38 -1.94 -2.45
N GLY A 103 9.39 -1.10 -2.63
CA GLY A 103 10.26 -1.09 -3.81
C GLY A 103 10.79 -2.46 -4.24
N PRO A 104 11.35 -3.28 -3.33
CA PRO A 104 11.86 -4.61 -3.67
C PRO A 104 10.79 -5.56 -4.25
N ALA A 105 9.53 -5.42 -3.87
CA ALA A 105 8.44 -6.31 -4.26
C ALA A 105 7.86 -5.99 -5.65
N ILE A 106 8.10 -4.78 -6.19
CA ILE A 106 7.59 -4.35 -7.50
C ILE A 106 7.98 -5.31 -8.64
N LYS A 107 9.21 -5.85 -8.59
CA LYS A 107 9.69 -6.79 -9.61
C LYS A 107 8.84 -8.06 -9.69
N ASN A 108 8.19 -8.48 -8.60
CA ASN A 108 7.31 -9.63 -8.60
C ASN A 108 5.96 -9.27 -9.23
N VAL A 109 5.38 -8.13 -8.83
CA VAL A 109 4.14 -7.62 -9.41
C VAL A 109 4.25 -7.44 -10.93
N GLN A 110 5.35 -6.88 -11.41
CA GLN A 110 5.59 -6.69 -12.85
C GLN A 110 5.59 -8.01 -13.65
N LYS A 111 5.86 -9.15 -13.02
CA LYS A 111 5.76 -10.46 -13.69
C LYS A 111 4.31 -10.87 -13.91
N TRP A 112 3.40 -10.50 -13.00
CA TRP A 112 1.98 -10.88 -13.05
C TRP A 112 1.16 -9.97 -13.97
N VAL A 113 1.38 -8.65 -13.88
CA VAL A 113 0.61 -7.65 -14.66
C VAL A 113 1.28 -7.27 -15.98
N GLY A 114 2.55 -7.63 -16.15
CA GLY A 114 3.40 -7.15 -17.24
C GLY A 114 4.00 -5.76 -16.97
N LYS A 115 4.65 -5.18 -18.00
CA LYS A 115 5.18 -3.81 -17.96
C LYS A 115 4.23 -2.66 -18.39
N PRO A 116 3.09 -2.86 -19.09
CA PRO A 116 2.21 -1.73 -19.38
C PRO A 116 1.38 -1.35 -18.13
N ARG A 117 1.08 -0.06 -17.97
CA ARG A 117 0.13 0.49 -16.98
C ARG A 117 0.56 0.40 -15.50
N MET A 118 1.82 0.75 -15.21
CA MET A 118 2.29 1.02 -13.84
C MET A 118 2.72 2.49 -13.74
N TYR A 119 1.77 3.39 -13.51
CA TYR A 119 2.05 4.83 -13.41
C TYR A 119 2.37 5.17 -11.96
N LEU A 120 3.61 5.59 -11.70
CA LEU A 120 4.02 6.01 -10.36
C LEU A 120 3.29 7.32 -10.00
N VAL A 121 2.56 7.30 -8.89
CA VAL A 121 1.85 8.46 -8.34
C VAL A 121 2.70 9.13 -7.26
N LYS A 122 3.30 8.33 -6.38
CA LYS A 122 4.15 8.82 -5.30
C LYS A 122 5.15 7.77 -4.85
N GLU A 123 6.35 8.20 -4.53
CA GLU A 123 7.34 7.42 -3.78
C GLU A 123 7.62 8.12 -2.45
N SER A 124 7.76 7.35 -1.37
CA SER A 124 8.09 7.85 -0.03
C SER A 124 8.71 6.74 0.82
N GLY A 125 9.94 6.95 1.30
CA GLY A 125 10.63 6.03 2.22
C GLY A 125 10.75 4.59 1.74
N GLY A 126 11.03 4.39 0.44
CA GLY A 126 11.15 3.06 -0.17
C GLY A 126 9.82 2.37 -0.49
N LYS A 127 8.69 3.06 -0.29
CA LYS A 127 7.34 2.60 -0.62
C LYS A 127 6.79 3.41 -1.79
N MET A 128 5.95 2.78 -2.59
CA MET A 128 5.41 3.36 -3.81
C MET A 128 3.88 3.25 -3.83
N LEU A 129 3.24 4.26 -4.42
CA LEU A 129 1.86 4.24 -4.86
C LEU A 129 1.85 4.25 -6.39
N TYR A 130 1.33 3.18 -7.00
CA TYR A 130 1.11 3.07 -8.44
C TYR A 130 -0.38 3.17 -8.77
N SER A 131 -0.67 3.56 -10.01
CA SER A 131 -2.00 3.53 -10.62
C SER A 131 -1.95 2.73 -11.93
N ASN A 132 -3.01 1.97 -12.21
CA ASN A 132 -3.17 1.27 -13.49
C ASN A 132 -3.60 2.20 -14.64
N GLN A 133 -3.92 3.45 -14.33
CA GLN A 133 -4.26 4.50 -15.27
C GLN A 133 -3.40 5.72 -15.01
N PHE A 134 -3.16 6.53 -16.04
CA PHE A 134 -2.46 7.79 -15.86
C PHE A 134 -3.20 8.67 -14.83
N VAL A 135 -2.43 9.32 -13.95
CA VAL A 135 -2.89 10.30 -12.97
C VAL A 135 -2.32 11.63 -13.43
N ARG A 136 -3.19 12.61 -13.70
CA ARG A 136 -2.79 13.98 -14.02
C ARG A 136 -2.48 14.76 -12.75
#